data_AF-A0A7K2X1Z8-F1
#
_entry.id   AF-A0A7K2X1Z8-F1
#
_cell.length_a   1.000
_cell.length_b   1.000
_cell.length_c   1.000
_cell.angle_alpha   90.00
_cell.angle_beta   90.00
_cell.angle_gamma   90.00
#
_symmetry.space_group_name_H-M   'P 1'
#
loop_
_entity.id
_entity.type
_entity.pdbx_description
1 polymer ?
#
loop_
_entity_poly.entity_id
_entity_poly.type
_entity_poly.pdbx_seq_one_letter_code
_entity_poly.pdbx_strand_id
1 'polypeptide(L)'
;MTLLTHERLAEIRAGQHTYRTSEQLDRDIRDLLAEREELLAELRGKDTGTAGGSTPAPHRATQAELRFGVHGTIPLLRPAVRDLEPDYYGHDYRQIGGWIPDTWTGELPRGTELLEWAHVPGLVMPCHTNVQVAVSPTRDGSRYLTAEWRRERPAAPQYGGLRRPA
;
A
#
# COMPACT_ATOMS: atom_id res chain seq x y z
N MET A 1 21.24 30.73 -6.37
CA MET A 1 20.41 31.09 -5.20
C MET A 1 19.48 32.22 -5.61
N THR A 2 18.24 31.90 -5.94
CA THR A 2 17.21 32.88 -6.29
C THR A 2 16.62 33.47 -5.01
N LEU A 3 17.04 34.69 -4.68
CA LEU A 3 16.48 35.45 -3.57
C LEU A 3 15.01 35.76 -3.86
N LEU A 4 14.08 35.24 -3.05
CA LEU A 4 12.68 35.62 -3.13
C LEU A 4 12.55 37.11 -2.81
N THR A 5 12.16 37.89 -3.81
CA THR A 5 11.87 39.32 -3.65
C THR A 5 10.58 39.52 -2.85
N HIS A 6 10.48 40.66 -2.16
CA HIS A 6 9.28 41.01 -1.38
C HIS A 6 8.00 41.03 -2.22
N GLU A 7 8.11 41.42 -3.50
CA GLU A 7 6.99 41.37 -4.44
C GLU A 7 6.53 39.94 -4.71
N ARG A 8 7.46 38.98 -4.87
CA ARG A 8 7.13 37.56 -5.06
C ARG A 8 6.46 36.95 -3.83
N LEU A 9 6.86 37.37 -2.63
CA LEU A 9 6.22 36.99 -1.37
C LEU A 9 4.82 37.58 -1.23
N ALA A 10 4.60 38.83 -1.68
CA ALA A 10 3.28 39.45 -1.69
C ALA A 10 2.34 38.77 -2.70
N GLU A 11 2.85 38.38 -3.87
CA GLU A 11 2.11 37.64 -4.90
C GLU A 11 1.69 36.23 -4.41
N ILE A 12 2.58 35.52 -3.71
CA ILE A 12 2.28 34.23 -3.09
C ILE A 12 1.25 34.37 -1.96
N ARG A 13 1.36 35.40 -1.11
CA ARG A 13 0.35 35.67 -0.08
C ARG A 13 -1.01 36.06 -0.67
N ALA A 14 -1.03 36.79 -1.77
CA ALA A 14 -2.27 37.13 -2.47
C ALA A 14 -2.93 35.89 -3.10
N GLY A 15 -2.14 34.98 -3.68
CA GLY A 15 -2.62 33.71 -4.24
C GLY A 15 -3.10 32.68 -3.19
N GLN A 16 -2.65 32.78 -1.94
CA GLN A 16 -3.12 31.94 -0.82
C GLN A 16 -4.47 32.37 -0.24
N HIS A 17 -5.01 33.51 -0.68
CA HIS A 17 -6.28 34.07 -0.21
C HIS A 17 -7.37 34.08 -1.28
N THR A 18 -7.42 33.05 -2.12
CA THR A 18 -8.67 32.69 -2.82
C THR A 18 -9.58 32.02 -1.79
N TYR A 19 -10.17 32.82 -0.91
CA TYR A 19 -11.12 32.36 0.11
C TYR A 19 -12.36 31.80 -0.60
N ARG A 20 -12.46 30.48 -0.75
CA ARG A 20 -13.78 29.85 -0.74
C ARG A 20 -14.38 30.17 0.62
N THR A 21 -15.55 30.80 0.64
CA THR A 21 -16.23 31.07 1.91
C THR A 21 -16.54 29.74 2.59
N SER A 22 -16.65 29.72 3.93
CA SER A 22 -17.02 28.49 4.66
C SER A 22 -18.27 27.84 4.06
N GLU A 23 -19.24 28.66 3.67
CA GLU A 23 -20.48 28.24 3.02
C GLU A 23 -20.26 27.54 1.67
N GLN A 24 -19.20 27.90 0.95
CA GLN A 24 -18.83 27.30 -0.32
C GLN A 24 -18.18 25.94 -0.11
N LEU A 25 -17.33 25.80 0.92
CA LEU A 25 -16.78 24.51 1.34
C LEU A 25 -17.89 23.58 1.86
N ASP A 26 -18.84 24.09 2.62
CA ASP A 26 -19.98 23.31 3.13
C ASP A 26 -20.95 22.89 2.01
N ARG A 27 -21.01 23.65 0.91
CA ARG A 27 -21.74 23.24 -0.30
C ARG A 27 -20.98 22.15 -1.05
N ASP A 28 -19.70 22.36 -1.31
CA ASP A 28 -18.84 21.39 -1.97
C ASP A 28 -18.82 20.03 -1.22
N ILE A 29 -18.77 20.05 0.12
CA ILE A 29 -18.82 18.84 0.94
C ILE A 29 -20.17 18.11 0.79
N ARG A 30 -21.29 18.85 0.76
CA ARG A 30 -22.61 18.23 0.57
C ARG A 30 -22.75 17.63 -0.82
N ASP A 31 -22.26 18.32 -1.84
CA ASP A 31 -22.30 17.84 -3.22
C ASP A 31 -21.45 16.57 -3.38
N LEU A 32 -20.26 16.53 -2.79
CA LEU A 32 -19.40 15.33 -2.78
C LEU A 32 -20.00 14.15 -2.01
N LEU A 33 -20.75 14.42 -0.92
CA LEU A 33 -21.44 13.38 -0.17
C LEU A 33 -22.63 12.81 -0.94
N ALA A 34 -23.38 13.64 -1.67
CA ALA A 34 -24.47 13.21 -2.54
C ALA A 34 -23.95 12.33 -3.70
N GLU A 35 -22.88 12.75 -4.36
CA GLU A 35 -22.23 11.97 -5.44
C GLU A 35 -21.74 10.61 -4.90
N ARG A 36 -21.21 10.56 -3.68
CA ARG A 36 -20.83 9.30 -3.03
C ARG A 36 -22.02 8.37 -2.79
N GLU A 37 -23.17 8.91 -2.39
CA GLU A 37 -24.38 8.09 -2.17
C GLU A 37 -24.93 7.54 -3.47
N GLU A 38 -24.93 8.31 -4.56
CA GLU A 38 -25.32 7.85 -5.89
C GLU A 38 -24.40 6.73 -6.39
N LEU A 39 -23.08 6.89 -6.25
CA LEU A 39 -22.10 5.86 -6.61
C LEU A 39 -22.29 4.56 -5.79
N LEU A 40 -22.61 4.68 -4.50
CA LEU A 40 -22.89 3.52 -3.65
C LEU A 40 -24.22 2.84 -4.00
N ALA A 41 -25.23 3.61 -4.42
CA ALA A 41 -26.50 3.08 -4.89
C ALA A 41 -26.34 2.35 -6.24
N GLU A 42 -25.53 2.90 -7.15
CA GLU A 42 -25.21 2.28 -8.44
C GLU A 42 -24.42 0.98 -8.25
N LEU A 43 -23.49 0.93 -7.29
CA LEU A 43 -22.80 -0.31 -6.89
C LEU A 43 -23.77 -1.36 -6.33
N ARG A 44 -24.72 -0.95 -5.47
CA ARG A 44 -25.73 -1.88 -4.92
C ARG A 44 -26.73 -2.40 -5.95
N GLY A 45 -27.07 -1.60 -6.96
CA GLY A 45 -28.02 -2.00 -8.00
C GLY A 45 -27.49 -3.08 -8.95
N LYS A 46 -26.17 -3.27 -9.01
CA LYS A 46 -25.51 -4.19 -9.95
C LYS A 46 -25.28 -5.61 -9.38
N ASP A 47 -25.55 -5.82 -8.09
CA ASP A 47 -25.25 -7.06 -7.37
C ASP A 47 -26.47 -8.01 -7.23
N THR A 48 -27.12 -8.33 -8.35
CA THR A 48 -27.95 -9.56 -8.43
C THR A 48 -27.40 -10.49 -9.49
N GLY A 49 -26.22 -11.05 -9.23
CA GLY A 49 -25.65 -12.04 -10.14
C GLY A 49 -24.29 -12.58 -9.73
N THR A 50 -24.33 -13.76 -9.12
CA THR A 50 -23.28 -14.80 -9.14
C THR A 50 -22.18 -14.71 -8.08
N ALA A 51 -22.17 -15.74 -7.23
CA ALA A 51 -21.11 -16.07 -6.29
C ALA A 51 -19.77 -16.26 -7.01
N GLY A 52 -18.74 -15.55 -6.54
CA GLY A 52 -17.36 -15.72 -7.00
C GLY A 52 -16.42 -14.87 -6.17
N GLY A 53 -15.81 -15.48 -5.15
CA GLY A 53 -14.63 -15.00 -4.42
C GLY A 53 -14.59 -13.52 -4.05
N SER A 54 -15.03 -13.17 -2.84
CA SER A 54 -14.69 -11.88 -2.22
C SER A 54 -13.18 -11.73 -2.15
N THR A 55 -12.60 -11.01 -3.10
CA THR A 55 -11.27 -10.43 -2.93
C THR A 55 -11.39 -9.49 -1.72
N PRO A 56 -10.65 -9.72 -0.62
CA PRO A 56 -10.69 -8.78 0.50
C PRO A 56 -10.25 -7.41 -0.02
N ALA A 57 -11.03 -6.37 0.31
CA ALA A 57 -10.69 -5.01 -0.09
C ALA A 57 -9.24 -4.70 0.31
N PRO A 58 -8.43 -4.08 -0.56
CA PRO A 58 -7.02 -3.85 -0.28
C PRO A 58 -6.90 -3.01 1.00
N HIS A 59 -6.13 -3.52 1.95
CA HIS A 59 -5.84 -2.84 3.20
C HIS A 59 -5.21 -1.47 2.91
N ARG A 60 -5.90 -0.38 3.24
CA ARG A 60 -5.47 1.00 2.95
C ARG A 60 -4.67 1.61 4.10
N ALA A 61 -3.51 1.03 4.42
CA ALA A 61 -2.55 1.74 5.24
C ALA A 61 -1.99 2.95 4.46
N THR A 62 -1.70 4.06 5.15
CA THR A 62 -1.11 5.25 4.52
C THR A 62 0.40 5.15 4.38
N GLN A 63 1.05 4.39 5.26
CA GLN A 63 2.50 4.17 5.30
C GLN A 63 2.80 2.72 5.70
N ALA A 64 3.92 2.22 5.20
CA ALA A 64 4.53 0.95 5.60
C ALA A 64 6.06 1.07 5.61
N GLU A 65 6.72 0.12 6.24
CA GLU A 65 8.19 0.08 6.31
C GLU A 65 8.66 -1.33 5.96
N LEU A 66 9.69 -1.41 5.11
CA LEU A 66 10.39 -2.65 4.79
C LEU A 66 11.84 -2.52 5.21
N ARG A 67 12.39 -3.50 5.92
CA ARG A 67 13.81 -3.54 6.25
C ARG A 67 14.49 -4.70 5.55
N PHE A 68 15.51 -4.36 4.77
CA PHE A 68 16.40 -5.30 4.12
C PHE A 68 17.76 -5.26 4.81
N GLY A 69 18.44 -6.39 4.90
CA GLY A 69 19.73 -6.46 5.61
C GLY A 69 20.80 -5.53 5.02
N VAL A 70 20.89 -5.46 3.69
CA VAL A 70 21.88 -4.62 2.99
C VAL A 70 21.38 -3.20 2.74
N HIS A 71 20.11 -3.04 2.37
CA HIS A 71 19.55 -1.75 1.94
C HIS A 71 18.97 -0.90 3.08
N GLY A 72 18.91 -1.46 4.29
CA GLY A 72 18.32 -0.80 5.45
C GLY A 72 16.80 -0.67 5.35
N THR A 73 16.26 0.33 6.04
CA THR A 73 14.80 0.56 6.11
C THR A 73 14.33 1.48 4.98
N ILE A 74 13.36 0.99 4.22
CA ILE A 74 12.70 1.68 3.11
C ILE A 74 11.24 1.96 3.51
N PRO A 75 10.86 3.23 3.66
CA PRO A 75 9.46 3.62 3.86
C PRO A 75 8.70 3.52 2.53
N LEU A 76 7.45 3.07 2.62
CA LEU A 76 6.50 2.98 1.52
C LEU A 76 5.28 3.86 1.78
N LEU A 77 4.93 4.70 0.81
CA LEU A 77 3.73 5.52 0.80
C LEU A 77 2.61 4.81 0.06
N ARG A 78 1.39 4.93 0.57
CA ARG A 78 0.18 4.28 0.03
C ARG A 78 0.42 2.78 -0.23
N PRO A 79 0.91 2.02 0.77
CA PRO A 79 1.16 0.60 0.61
C PRO A 79 -0.11 -0.15 0.20
N ALA A 80 0.05 -1.11 -0.69
CA ALA A 80 -0.98 -2.05 -1.09
C ALA A 80 -0.46 -3.47 -0.87
N VAL A 81 -1.16 -4.22 -0.02
CA VAL A 81 -0.90 -5.65 0.18
C VAL A 81 -1.96 -6.44 -0.57
N ARG A 82 -1.53 -7.40 -1.39
CA ARG A 82 -2.43 -8.30 -2.13
C ARG A 82 -1.93 -9.74 -2.09
N ASP A 83 -2.88 -10.66 -2.08
CA ASP A 83 -2.64 -12.06 -2.39
C ASP A 83 -2.50 -12.20 -3.92
N LEU A 84 -1.50 -12.97 -4.37
CA LEU A 84 -1.29 -13.28 -5.78
C LEU A 84 -1.94 -14.63 -6.13
N GLU A 85 -2.16 -14.87 -7.41
CA GLU A 85 -2.64 -16.17 -7.88
C GLU A 85 -1.61 -17.27 -7.55
N PRO A 86 -2.06 -18.47 -7.15
CA PRO A 86 -1.16 -19.59 -6.94
C PRO A 86 -0.38 -19.91 -8.22
N ASP A 87 0.89 -20.27 -8.06
CA ASP A 87 1.69 -20.71 -9.20
C ASP A 87 1.20 -22.08 -9.74
N TYR A 88 1.82 -22.53 -10.83
CA TYR A 88 1.56 -23.86 -11.42
C TYR A 88 1.73 -25.02 -10.42
N TYR A 89 2.55 -24.82 -9.37
CA TYR A 89 2.83 -25.80 -8.32
C TYR A 89 1.91 -25.65 -7.08
N GLY A 90 0.91 -24.75 -7.15
CA GLY A 90 -0.04 -24.49 -6.08
C GLY A 90 0.60 -23.78 -4.87
N HIS A 91 1.63 -22.97 -5.08
CA HIS A 91 2.22 -22.11 -4.07
C HIS A 91 1.50 -20.78 -4.03
N ASP A 92 0.98 -20.43 -2.86
CA ASP A 92 0.35 -19.13 -2.62
C ASP A 92 1.43 -18.07 -2.38
N TYR A 93 1.27 -16.91 -3.00
CA TYR A 93 2.18 -15.77 -2.84
C TYR A 93 1.45 -14.54 -2.33
N ARG A 94 2.19 -13.68 -1.65
CA ARG A 94 1.75 -12.34 -1.26
C ARG A 94 2.72 -11.31 -1.78
N GLN A 95 2.18 -10.13 -2.08
CA GLN A 95 2.95 -8.98 -2.51
C GLN A 95 2.60 -7.78 -1.63
N ILE A 96 3.61 -7.01 -1.26
CA ILE A 96 3.47 -5.63 -0.82
C ILE A 96 4.05 -4.71 -1.89
N GLY A 97 3.27 -3.74 -2.32
CA GLY A 97 3.70 -2.67 -3.20
C GLY A 97 3.54 -1.30 -2.54
N GLY A 98 4.36 -0.33 -2.92
CA GLY A 98 4.21 1.04 -2.45
C GLY A 98 5.16 2.02 -3.12
N TRP A 99 4.86 3.31 -2.99
CA TRP A 99 5.70 4.39 -3.52
C TRP A 99 6.82 4.72 -2.56
N ILE A 100 8.05 4.83 -3.07
CA ILE A 100 9.18 5.29 -2.27
C ILE A 100 9.14 6.83 -2.24
N PRO A 101 9.24 7.47 -1.05
CA PRO A 101 9.34 8.92 -0.95
C PRO A 101 10.52 9.48 -1.76
N ASP A 102 10.34 10.63 -2.40
CA ASP A 102 11.41 11.29 -3.16
C ASP A 102 12.58 11.73 -2.28
N THR A 103 12.30 11.98 -0.99
CA THR A 103 13.31 12.30 0.02
C THR A 103 14.16 11.11 0.45
N TRP A 104 13.77 9.87 0.11
CA TRP A 104 14.52 8.69 0.48
C TRP A 104 15.74 8.52 -0.43
N THR A 105 16.91 8.39 0.21
CA THR A 105 18.21 8.23 -0.42
C THR A 105 18.82 6.90 0.00
N GLY A 106 19.21 6.08 -0.97
CA GLY A 106 19.86 4.80 -0.72
C GLY A 106 19.89 3.95 -1.99
N GLU A 107 20.65 2.86 -1.93
CA GLU A 107 20.64 1.85 -2.99
C GLU A 107 19.36 1.02 -2.89
N LEU A 108 18.66 0.87 -4.01
CA LEU A 108 17.38 0.18 -4.04
C LEU A 108 17.57 -1.33 -4.22
N PRO A 109 16.89 -2.17 -3.42
CA PRO A 109 16.92 -3.63 -3.57
C PRO A 109 16.39 -4.07 -4.93
N ARG A 110 16.99 -5.12 -5.49
CA ARG A 110 16.60 -5.68 -6.79
C ARG A 110 16.84 -7.19 -6.82
N GLY A 111 15.91 -7.94 -7.41
CA GLY A 111 16.04 -9.39 -7.51
C GLY A 111 15.66 -10.05 -6.18
N THR A 112 16.38 -11.11 -5.81
CA THR A 112 16.08 -11.85 -4.58
C THR A 112 16.84 -11.25 -3.41
N GLU A 113 16.12 -10.79 -2.39
CA GLU A 113 16.68 -10.12 -1.22
C GLU A 113 16.17 -10.74 0.08
N LEU A 114 16.97 -10.64 1.15
CA LEU A 114 16.55 -11.04 2.48
C LEU A 114 15.80 -9.88 3.14
N LEU A 115 14.50 -10.08 3.38
CA LEU A 115 13.67 -9.19 4.19
C LEU A 115 13.83 -9.56 5.66
N GLU A 116 14.38 -8.65 6.46
CA GLU A 116 14.48 -8.82 7.91
C GLU A 116 13.11 -8.69 8.55
N TRP A 117 12.37 -7.63 8.21
CA TRP A 117 10.99 -7.45 8.62
C TRP A 117 10.24 -6.49 7.69
N ALA A 118 8.92 -6.66 7.67
CA ALA A 118 8.00 -5.69 7.09
C ALA A 118 7.00 -5.25 8.15
N HIS A 119 6.60 -3.98 8.11
CA HIS A 119 5.58 -3.42 8.98
C HIS A 119 4.52 -2.70 8.16
N VAL A 120 3.28 -3.17 8.29
CA VAL A 120 2.08 -2.52 7.75
C VAL A 120 1.07 -2.44 8.89
N PRO A 121 0.64 -1.24 9.31
CA PRO A 121 -0.28 -1.10 10.43
C PRO A 121 -1.54 -1.94 10.25
N GLY A 122 -1.86 -2.83 11.19
CA GLY A 122 -3.05 -3.69 11.13
C GLY A 122 -2.92 -4.97 10.32
N LEU A 123 -1.73 -5.31 9.80
CA LEU A 123 -1.47 -6.59 9.14
C LEU A 123 -0.29 -7.33 9.75
N VAL A 124 -0.42 -8.66 9.82
CA VAL A 124 0.72 -9.54 10.10
C VAL A 124 1.54 -9.68 8.82
N MET A 125 2.79 -9.28 8.92
CA MET A 125 3.74 -9.24 7.81
C MET A 125 4.87 -10.24 8.04
N PRO A 126 5.53 -10.73 6.97
CA PRO A 126 6.64 -11.65 7.11
C PRO A 126 7.85 -11.00 7.79
N CYS A 127 8.65 -11.84 8.44
CA CYS A 127 9.97 -11.50 8.94
C CYS A 127 10.97 -12.60 8.58
N HIS A 128 12.24 -12.24 8.42
CA HIS A 128 13.34 -13.13 8.07
C HIS A 128 13.04 -14.08 6.91
N THR A 129 12.62 -13.54 5.77
CA THR A 129 12.27 -14.34 4.58
C THR A 129 12.89 -13.79 3.31
N ASN A 130 13.13 -14.65 2.34
CA ASN A 130 13.57 -14.22 1.02
C ASN A 130 12.38 -13.68 0.24
N VAL A 131 12.55 -12.47 -0.31
CA VAL A 131 11.55 -11.80 -1.14
C VAL A 131 12.10 -11.55 -2.53
N GLN A 132 11.22 -11.61 -3.52
CA GLN A 132 11.52 -11.10 -4.86
C GLN A 132 11.15 -9.62 -4.91
N VAL A 133 12.12 -8.77 -5.18
CA VAL A 133 11.99 -7.32 -5.19
C VAL A 133 12.15 -6.78 -6.61
N ALA A 134 11.22 -5.92 -7.00
CA ALA A 134 11.31 -5.14 -8.21
C ALA A 134 11.02 -3.67 -7.90
N VAL A 135 11.77 -2.79 -8.58
CA VAL A 135 11.55 -1.35 -8.51
C VAL A 135 11.32 -0.82 -9.91
N SER A 136 10.16 -0.19 -10.11
CA SER A 136 9.74 0.37 -11.38
C SER A 136 9.72 1.90 -11.28
N PRO A 137 10.51 2.63 -12.08
CA PRO A 137 10.37 4.08 -12.17
C PRO A 137 9.14 4.45 -13.02
N THR A 138 8.45 5.52 -12.65
CA THR A 138 7.38 6.13 -13.44
C THR A 138 7.89 7.29 -14.28
N ARG A 139 7.06 7.77 -15.22
CA ARG A 139 7.42 8.87 -16.14
C ARG A 139 7.72 10.19 -15.43
N ASP A 140 7.15 10.41 -14.26
CA ASP A 140 7.37 11.57 -13.38
C ASP A 140 8.63 11.43 -12.49
N GLY A 141 9.33 10.29 -12.57
CA GLY A 141 10.52 10.00 -11.76
C GLY A 141 10.22 9.39 -10.40
N SER A 142 8.94 9.25 -10.01
CA SER A 142 8.57 8.50 -8.81
C SER A 142 8.94 7.01 -8.96
N ARG A 143 9.13 6.34 -7.83
CA ARG A 143 9.63 4.96 -7.78
C ARG A 143 8.62 4.09 -7.05
N TYR A 144 8.15 3.04 -7.71
CA TYR A 144 7.27 2.05 -7.10
C TYR A 144 8.06 0.78 -6.79
N LEU A 145 8.04 0.36 -5.54
CA LEU A 145 8.67 -0.88 -5.08
C LEU A 145 7.62 -1.95 -4.87
N THR A 146 7.90 -3.17 -5.32
CA THR A 146 7.14 -4.38 -5.01
C THR A 146 8.05 -5.41 -4.38
N ALA A 147 7.62 -6.02 -3.28
CA ALA A 147 8.27 -7.15 -2.65
C ALA A 147 7.28 -8.32 -2.53
N GLU A 148 7.67 -9.48 -3.04
CA GLU A 148 6.85 -10.68 -3.11
C GLU A 148 7.46 -11.79 -2.26
N TRP A 149 6.65 -12.48 -1.48
CA TRP A 149 7.05 -13.67 -0.72
C TRP A 149 6.06 -14.79 -0.89
N ARG A 150 6.56 -16.01 -0.72
CA ARG A 150 5.72 -17.19 -0.62
C ARG A 150 4.99 -17.16 0.73
N ARG A 151 3.68 -17.37 0.70
CA ARG A 151 2.90 -17.58 1.91
C ARG A 151 3.18 -18.99 2.41
N GLU A 152 3.70 -19.10 3.62
CA GLU A 152 3.79 -20.42 4.26
C GLU A 152 2.37 -20.96 4.41
N ARG A 153 2.16 -22.20 3.94
CA ARG A 153 0.91 -22.91 4.21
C ARG A 153 0.77 -22.94 5.73
N PRO A 154 -0.36 -22.52 6.31
CA PRO A 154 -0.55 -22.65 7.75
C PRO A 154 -0.22 -24.10 8.11
N ALA A 155 0.74 -24.29 9.01
CA ALA A 155 1.09 -25.63 9.47
C ALA A 155 -0.22 -26.30 9.86
N ALA A 156 -0.55 -27.43 9.20
CA ALA A 156 -1.71 -28.19 9.60
C ALA A 156 -1.61 -28.39 11.12
N PRO A 157 -2.69 -28.16 11.89
CA PRO A 157 -2.64 -28.37 13.31
C PRO A 157 -2.05 -29.75 13.53
N GLN A 158 -0.89 -29.79 14.21
CA GLN A 158 -0.29 -31.04 14.62
C GLN A 158 -1.35 -31.70 15.51
N TYR A 159 -2.18 -32.56 14.94
CA TYR A 159 -3.05 -33.42 15.72
C TYR A 159 -2.11 -34.20 16.61
N GLY A 160 -2.09 -33.79 17.89
CA GLY A 160 -1.20 -34.33 18.89
C GLY A 160 -1.26 -35.84 18.81
N GLY A 161 -0.13 -36.45 18.47
CA GLY A 161 0.05 -37.88 18.55
C GLY A 161 -0.28 -38.30 19.97
N LEU A 162 -1.48 -38.87 20.15
CA LEU A 162 -1.89 -39.58 21.34
C LEU A 162 -0.85 -40.68 21.55
N ARG A 163 0.17 -40.40 22.38
CA ARG A 163 0.99 -41.43 23.01
C ARG A 163 0.02 -42.24 23.87
N ARG A 164 -0.36 -43.42 23.39
CA ARG A 164 -0.96 -44.45 24.25
C ARG A 164 0.11 -44.89 25.25
N PRO A 165 -0.10 -44.76 26.57
CA PRO A 165 0.69 -45.53 27.51
C PRO A 165 0.31 -47.02 27.37
N ALA A 166 1.32 -47.88 27.33
CA ALA A 166 1.21 -49.31 27.54
C ALA A 166 1.15 -49.62 29.04
#